data_AF-A0A523Q679-F1
#
_entry.id   AF-A0A523Q679-F1
#
_cell.length_a   1.000
_cell.length_b   1.000
_cell.length_c   1.000
_cell.angle_alpha   90.00
_cell.angle_beta   90.00
_cell.angle_gamma   90.00
#
_symmetry.space_group_name_H-M   'P 1'
#
loop_
_entity.id
_entity.type
_entity.pdbx_description
1 polymer ?
#
loop_
_entity_poly.entity_id
_entity_poly.type
_entity_poly.pdbx_seq_one_letter_code
_entity_poly.pdbx_strand_id
1 'polypeptide(L)'
;MVHQVISGEEAWRQQQANPQAKWPTRAAPERLSPLAEPATGPLFELTGQEKVFCIGSCFAREIEEALQRRGLDVLSLRREFPRSANRAVTDRNMFNKYNVGTILNELRWALSEPGTYRHEQVLMSAPGDLLVQDFQLKGQAYAEEWGLAVAFREAFNRFFATIAQADVVVLTLGLSEAWYDRHTQLYLNAAPTEHMVSVFPGRFELHVLDVASTSAMLDEIDAILKAHLQPGFKLLLTVSPVPLAATFRDQDVLVANSYSKSVLRACVDAFVHQRPHAYYFPSYEFVTLSHPDLVWRGDDFRHVDPQFVDYLMASVLSGLQGPRTAADPARAAARHKLLSTKLPEPPRWGSGVLTRWWHRLHKAWVQQRRQFVQTRKTLRGHLDRWDGQRLQGWAYDERHTRPVEVCLWVDDQPWVTTLADQERADVAKVFGPERLYSGFSVSLANLPAGGQTLTLRVGKTALKTIPLSAEAS
;
A
#
# COMPACT_ATOMS: atom_id res chain seq x y z
N MET A 1 -6.72 26.91 -17.64
CA MET A 1 -7.13 25.57 -18.10
C MET A 1 -7.90 25.71 -19.41
N VAL A 2 -7.37 25.17 -20.50
CA VAL A 2 -8.17 24.93 -21.70
C VAL A 2 -8.95 23.65 -21.41
N HIS A 3 -10.27 23.75 -21.26
CA HIS A 3 -11.11 22.57 -21.11
C HIS A 3 -11.22 21.89 -22.49
N GLN A 4 -11.29 20.56 -22.51
CA GLN A 4 -11.48 19.83 -23.74
C GLN A 4 -12.87 20.16 -24.33
N VAL A 5 -12.90 20.59 -25.58
CA VAL A 5 -14.14 20.82 -26.33
C VAL A 5 -14.14 19.92 -27.56
N ILE A 6 -15.15 19.05 -27.64
CA ILE A 6 -15.44 18.24 -28.82
C ILE A 6 -16.88 18.51 -29.24
N SER A 7 -17.20 18.37 -30.53
CA SER A 7 -18.57 18.56 -31.01
C SER A 7 -19.47 17.43 -30.52
N GLY A 8 -20.79 17.66 -30.49
CA GLY A 8 -21.76 16.63 -30.11
C GLY A 8 -21.71 15.40 -31.03
N GLU A 9 -21.49 15.60 -32.32
CA GLU A 9 -21.34 14.53 -33.32
C GLU A 9 -20.10 13.68 -33.05
N GLU A 10 -18.97 14.32 -32.76
CA GLU A 10 -17.73 13.63 -32.44
C GLU A 10 -17.85 12.88 -31.10
N ALA A 11 -18.47 13.47 -30.09
CA ALA A 11 -18.73 12.80 -28.80
C ALA A 11 -19.57 11.52 -28.97
N TRP A 12 -20.66 11.58 -29.77
CA TRP A 12 -21.47 10.40 -30.06
C TRP A 12 -20.71 9.34 -30.86
N ARG A 13 -19.94 9.76 -31.88
CA ARG A 13 -19.09 8.85 -32.67
C ARG A 13 -18.07 8.13 -31.80
N GLN A 14 -17.39 8.84 -30.91
CA GLN A 14 -16.43 8.27 -29.96
C GLN A 14 -17.09 7.27 -29.03
N GLN A 15 -18.25 7.60 -28.46
CA GLN A 15 -18.97 6.70 -27.56
C GLN A 15 -19.41 5.41 -28.25
N GLN A 16 -19.92 5.51 -29.48
CA GLN A 16 -20.40 4.35 -30.25
C GLN A 16 -19.25 3.45 -30.73
N ALA A 17 -18.13 4.04 -31.12
CA ALA A 17 -16.95 3.30 -31.57
C ALA A 17 -16.16 2.68 -30.41
N ASN A 18 -16.34 3.16 -29.17
CA ASN A 18 -15.61 2.70 -28.00
C ASN A 18 -16.39 1.61 -27.23
N PRO A 19 -16.02 0.32 -27.35
CA PRO A 19 -16.69 -0.76 -26.62
C PRO A 19 -16.55 -0.65 -25.09
N GLN A 20 -15.68 0.23 -24.62
CA GLN A 20 -15.34 0.45 -23.22
C GLN A 20 -15.97 1.73 -22.65
N ALA A 21 -16.78 2.45 -23.42
CA ALA A 21 -17.42 3.71 -23.00
C ALA A 21 -18.55 3.53 -21.97
N LYS A 22 -18.97 2.29 -21.68
CA LYS A 22 -20.02 1.99 -20.71
C LYS A 22 -19.43 1.36 -19.45
N TRP A 23 -19.92 1.81 -18.30
CA TRP A 23 -19.55 1.23 -17.01
C TRP A 23 -20.04 -0.24 -16.92
N PRO A 24 -19.23 -1.17 -16.40
CA PRO A 24 -19.63 -2.56 -16.20
C PRO A 24 -20.87 -2.69 -15.29
N THR A 25 -21.74 -3.64 -15.61
CA THR A 25 -22.96 -3.90 -14.82
C THR A 25 -22.85 -5.22 -14.07
N ARG A 26 -23.78 -5.51 -13.16
CA ARG A 26 -23.82 -6.83 -12.50
C ARG A 26 -24.08 -7.99 -13.48
N ALA A 27 -24.68 -7.71 -14.64
CA ALA A 27 -24.92 -8.71 -15.68
C ALA A 27 -23.70 -8.93 -16.59
N ALA A 28 -22.75 -8.00 -16.60
CA ALA A 28 -21.48 -8.07 -17.34
C ALA A 28 -20.36 -7.42 -16.53
N PRO A 29 -19.90 -8.06 -15.43
CA PRO A 29 -18.96 -7.47 -14.47
C PRO A 29 -17.49 -7.70 -14.83
N GLU A 30 -17.18 -8.38 -15.93
CA GLU A 30 -15.88 -9.04 -16.19
C GLU A 30 -14.69 -8.09 -16.18
N ARG A 31 -14.92 -6.81 -16.55
CA ARG A 31 -13.90 -5.75 -16.57
C ARG A 31 -13.72 -5.01 -15.24
N LEU A 32 -14.54 -5.29 -14.24
CA LEU A 32 -14.50 -4.62 -12.94
C LEU A 32 -14.26 -5.61 -11.80
N SER A 33 -14.86 -6.80 -11.86
CA SER A 33 -14.90 -7.74 -10.75
C SER A 33 -14.56 -9.16 -11.20
N PRO A 34 -13.71 -9.89 -10.44
CA PRO A 34 -13.11 -9.47 -9.16
C PRO A 34 -11.87 -8.59 -9.32
N LEU A 35 -11.35 -8.46 -10.55
CA LEU A 35 -10.22 -7.60 -10.90
C LEU A 35 -10.68 -6.56 -11.92
N ALA A 36 -10.30 -5.31 -11.69
CA ALA A 36 -10.56 -4.23 -12.62
C ALA A 36 -9.55 -4.27 -13.77
N GLU A 37 -10.06 -4.09 -14.98
CA GLU A 37 -9.27 -4.03 -16.22
C GLU A 37 -9.57 -2.72 -16.97
N PRO A 38 -9.16 -1.57 -16.41
CA PRO A 38 -9.19 -0.33 -17.15
C PRO A 38 -8.36 -0.47 -18.42
N ALA A 39 -8.83 0.17 -19.48
CA ALA A 39 -8.09 0.19 -20.73
C ALA A 39 -6.89 1.11 -20.57
N THR A 40 -5.72 0.63 -20.97
CA THR A 40 -4.48 1.41 -20.95
C THR A 40 -4.33 2.28 -22.21
N GLY A 41 -5.14 2.02 -23.24
CA GLY A 41 -4.92 2.55 -24.58
C GLY A 41 -3.58 2.10 -25.19
N PRO A 42 -3.26 2.53 -26.41
CA PRO A 42 -1.88 2.51 -26.89
C PRO A 42 -1.09 3.57 -26.10
N LEU A 43 -0.05 3.17 -25.37
CA LEU A 43 0.88 4.10 -24.75
C LEU A 43 1.89 4.55 -25.83
N PHE A 44 2.95 3.78 -26.01
CA PHE A 44 3.93 3.94 -27.08
C PHE A 44 4.65 2.61 -27.26
N GLU A 45 5.31 2.42 -28.40
CA GLU A 45 6.03 1.18 -28.68
C GLU A 45 7.45 1.25 -28.12
N LEU A 46 7.85 0.22 -27.38
CA LEU A 46 9.24 -0.02 -26.99
C LEU A 46 9.92 -0.93 -28.00
N THR A 47 11.10 -0.54 -28.46
CA THR A 47 12.00 -1.33 -29.30
C THR A 47 12.86 -2.31 -28.48
N GLY A 48 12.91 -2.14 -27.16
CA GLY A 48 13.67 -2.95 -26.22
C GLY A 48 15.08 -2.42 -25.94
N GLN A 49 15.48 -1.31 -26.58
CA GLN A 49 16.75 -0.64 -26.36
C GLN A 49 16.62 0.64 -25.52
N GLU A 50 15.39 1.03 -25.18
CA GLU A 50 15.12 2.25 -24.43
C GLU A 50 15.69 2.18 -23.02
N LYS A 51 16.29 3.29 -22.61
CA LYS A 51 16.67 3.55 -21.22
C LYS A 51 15.48 4.13 -20.47
N VAL A 52 15.10 3.48 -19.39
CA VAL A 52 13.97 3.88 -18.55
C VAL A 52 14.47 4.42 -17.22
N PHE A 53 13.95 5.57 -16.80
CA PHE A 53 14.20 6.12 -15.46
C PHE A 53 12.87 6.28 -14.72
N CYS A 54 12.75 5.62 -13.56
CA CYS A 54 11.55 5.68 -12.74
C CYS A 54 11.78 6.56 -11.51
N ILE A 55 10.89 7.52 -11.28
CA ILE A 55 10.84 8.37 -10.08
C ILE A 55 9.44 8.37 -9.48
N GLY A 56 9.37 8.42 -8.14
CA GLY A 56 8.13 8.68 -7.42
C GLY A 56 7.98 7.83 -6.18
N SER A 57 6.73 7.55 -5.82
CA SER A 57 6.38 6.80 -4.59
C SER A 57 6.93 5.37 -4.57
N CYS A 58 6.71 4.62 -3.47
CA CYS A 58 7.07 3.21 -3.35
C CYS A 58 6.68 2.36 -4.58
N PHE A 59 5.53 2.66 -5.18
CA PHE A 59 5.02 1.93 -6.35
C PHE A 59 5.94 2.07 -7.58
N ALA A 60 6.72 3.15 -7.69
CA ALA A 60 7.72 3.29 -8.74
C ALA A 60 8.79 2.17 -8.69
N ARG A 61 9.11 1.65 -7.49
CA ARG A 61 10.10 0.57 -7.33
C ARG A 61 9.60 -0.75 -7.91
N GLU A 62 8.30 -1.02 -7.76
CA GLU A 62 7.66 -2.19 -8.35
C GLU A 62 7.69 -2.13 -9.89
N ILE A 63 7.53 -0.92 -10.45
CA ILE A 63 7.65 -0.67 -11.89
C ILE A 63 9.07 -0.97 -12.37
N GLU A 64 10.09 -0.49 -11.66
CA GLU A 64 11.49 -0.74 -12.02
C GLU A 64 11.82 -2.22 -12.10
N GLU A 65 11.46 -2.99 -11.07
CA GLU A 65 11.73 -4.43 -11.04
C GLU A 65 11.02 -5.17 -12.17
N ALA A 66 9.80 -4.78 -12.50
CA ALA A 66 9.06 -5.41 -13.58
C ALA A 66 9.65 -5.09 -14.96
N LEU A 67 10.08 -3.85 -15.19
CA LEU A 67 10.77 -3.47 -16.42
C LEU A 67 12.13 -4.18 -16.52
N GLN A 68 12.90 -4.25 -15.43
CA GLN A 68 14.18 -4.95 -15.39
C GLN A 68 14.04 -6.45 -15.66
N ARG A 69 13.02 -7.12 -15.08
CA ARG A 69 12.73 -8.54 -15.33
C ARG A 69 12.41 -8.83 -16.80
N ARG A 70 12.07 -7.82 -17.59
CA ARG A 70 11.83 -7.91 -19.03
C ARG A 70 13.04 -7.52 -19.88
N GLY A 71 14.18 -7.24 -19.25
CA GLY A 71 15.43 -6.94 -19.93
C GLY A 71 15.56 -5.48 -20.40
N LEU A 72 14.65 -4.59 -19.98
CA LEU A 72 14.80 -3.16 -20.27
C LEU A 72 15.93 -2.55 -19.43
N ASP A 73 16.57 -1.52 -19.98
CA ASP A 73 17.63 -0.80 -19.29
C ASP A 73 17.04 0.21 -18.28
N VAL A 74 16.90 -0.19 -17.02
CA VAL A 74 16.36 0.65 -15.95
C VAL A 74 17.49 1.40 -15.22
N LEU A 75 17.72 2.64 -15.63
CA LEU A 75 18.79 3.51 -15.10
C LEU A 75 18.66 3.73 -13.59
N SER A 76 17.43 3.89 -13.10
CA SER A 76 17.14 4.18 -11.69
C SER A 76 17.34 2.98 -10.72
N LEU A 77 17.81 1.85 -11.24
CA LEU A 77 18.32 0.70 -10.47
C LEU A 77 19.86 0.65 -10.37
N ARG A 78 20.59 1.39 -11.22
CA ARG A 78 22.07 1.40 -11.26
C ARG A 78 22.62 2.31 -10.16
N ARG A 79 22.75 1.76 -8.95
CA ARG A 79 23.06 2.54 -7.75
C ARG A 79 24.46 2.22 -7.24
N GLU A 80 25.33 3.21 -7.28
CA GLU A 80 26.67 3.16 -6.70
C GLU A 80 26.78 4.24 -5.62
N PHE A 81 26.59 3.83 -4.36
CA PHE A 81 26.66 4.71 -3.22
C PHE A 81 27.80 4.33 -2.27
N PRO A 82 28.36 5.32 -1.53
CA PRO A 82 29.33 5.03 -0.48
C PRO A 82 28.79 3.99 0.50
N ARG A 83 29.69 3.11 1.00
CA ARG A 83 29.32 2.16 2.05
C ARG A 83 28.98 2.94 3.33
N SER A 84 27.91 2.53 3.97
CA SER A 84 27.49 3.05 5.26
C SER A 84 27.12 1.90 6.20
N ALA A 85 27.38 2.09 7.49
CA ALA A 85 26.89 1.20 8.55
C ALA A 85 25.39 1.39 8.82
N ASN A 86 24.81 2.52 8.39
CA ASN A 86 23.39 2.79 8.47
C ASN A 86 22.63 1.90 7.49
N ARG A 87 21.87 0.93 8.04
CA ARG A 87 21.08 -0.01 7.25
C ARG A 87 20.01 0.67 6.38
N ALA A 88 19.55 1.87 6.74
CA ALA A 88 18.60 2.63 5.94
C ALA A 88 19.14 2.89 4.52
N VAL A 89 20.47 3.03 4.37
CA VAL A 89 21.14 3.25 3.08
C VAL A 89 20.95 2.07 2.10
N THR A 90 20.74 0.87 2.64
CA THR A 90 20.50 -0.35 1.85
C THR A 90 19.02 -0.57 1.52
N ASP A 91 18.09 0.17 2.13
CA ASP A 91 16.66 0.09 1.78
C ASP A 91 16.46 0.71 0.40
N ARG A 92 16.02 -0.11 -0.56
CA ARG A 92 15.69 0.35 -1.92
C ARG A 92 14.69 1.49 -1.93
N ASN A 93 13.80 1.54 -0.94
CA ASN A 93 12.76 2.55 -0.81
C ASN A 93 13.27 3.90 -0.31
N MET A 94 14.54 3.99 0.13
CA MET A 94 15.12 5.23 0.63
C MET A 94 14.99 6.39 -0.36
N PHE A 95 14.95 6.07 -1.66
CA PHE A 95 14.94 7.03 -2.76
C PHE A 95 13.53 7.38 -3.27
N ASN A 96 12.48 6.85 -2.63
CA ASN A 96 11.12 7.20 -3.00
C ASN A 96 10.87 8.69 -2.81
N LYS A 97 10.14 9.29 -3.75
CA LYS A 97 9.70 10.69 -3.69
C LYS A 97 8.19 10.73 -3.59
N TYR A 98 7.69 11.23 -2.47
CA TYR A 98 6.28 11.08 -2.14
C TYR A 98 5.39 12.21 -2.64
N ASN A 99 5.93 13.41 -2.86
CA ASN A 99 5.17 14.55 -3.37
C ASN A 99 5.84 15.15 -4.61
N VAL A 100 5.08 15.90 -5.42
CA VAL A 100 5.58 16.47 -6.67
C VAL A 100 6.71 17.48 -6.44
N GLY A 101 6.67 18.20 -5.31
CA GLY A 101 7.68 19.17 -4.93
C GLY A 101 9.07 18.54 -4.73
N THR A 102 9.15 17.39 -4.05
CA THR A 102 10.44 16.70 -3.85
C THR A 102 10.96 16.06 -5.12
N ILE A 103 10.08 15.64 -6.03
CA ILE A 103 10.47 15.21 -7.38
C ILE A 103 11.11 16.39 -8.14
N LEU A 104 10.45 17.55 -8.09
CA LEU A 104 10.94 18.76 -8.74
C LEU A 104 12.27 19.24 -8.17
N ASN A 105 12.46 19.18 -6.84
CA ASN A 105 13.74 19.48 -6.20
C ASN A 105 14.89 18.65 -6.79
N GLU A 106 14.72 17.33 -6.86
CA GLU A 106 15.76 16.43 -7.37
C GLU A 106 16.07 16.68 -8.85
N LEU A 107 15.05 16.98 -9.67
CA LEU A 107 15.26 17.31 -11.08
C LEU A 107 16.00 18.64 -11.25
N ARG A 108 15.66 19.66 -10.45
CA ARG A 108 16.40 20.93 -10.43
C ARG A 108 17.86 20.70 -10.10
N TRP A 109 18.17 19.95 -9.04
CA TRP A 109 19.57 19.71 -8.65
C TRP A 109 20.33 18.83 -9.63
N ALA A 110 19.68 17.84 -10.23
CA ALA A 110 20.32 16.88 -11.12
C ALA A 110 20.56 17.44 -12.52
N LEU A 111 19.72 18.36 -13.00
CA LEU A 111 19.72 18.80 -14.40
C LEU A 111 19.92 20.31 -14.59
N SER A 112 19.60 21.16 -13.60
CA SER A 112 19.80 22.61 -13.74
C SER A 112 21.28 23.01 -13.56
N GLU A 113 21.58 24.30 -13.73
CA GLU A 113 22.96 24.80 -13.75
C GLU A 113 23.78 24.39 -12.49
N PRO A 114 25.08 24.06 -12.67
CA PRO A 114 25.98 23.76 -11.57
C PRO A 114 25.98 24.87 -10.51
N GLY A 115 25.86 24.50 -9.22
CA GLY A 115 25.91 25.44 -8.09
C GLY A 115 24.54 25.88 -7.53
N THR A 116 23.43 25.41 -8.10
CA THR A 116 22.07 25.60 -7.54
C THR A 116 21.83 24.79 -6.27
N TYR A 117 22.51 23.65 -6.13
CA TYR A 117 22.43 22.77 -4.96
C TYR A 117 23.40 23.20 -3.85
N ARG A 118 22.95 23.17 -2.58
CA ARG A 118 23.78 23.40 -1.39
C ARG A 118 23.50 22.35 -0.32
N HIS A 119 24.57 21.72 0.20
CA HIS A 119 24.47 20.66 1.21
C HIS A 119 23.73 21.13 2.46
N GLU A 120 23.99 22.35 2.91
CA GLU A 120 23.42 22.97 4.11
C GLU A 120 21.92 23.25 4.01
N GLN A 121 21.36 23.27 2.80
CA GLN A 121 19.92 23.42 2.59
C GLN A 121 19.17 22.08 2.66
N VAL A 122 19.87 20.96 2.51
CA VAL A 122 19.27 19.62 2.41
C VAL A 122 19.58 18.77 3.63
N LEU A 123 20.80 18.86 4.14
CA LEU A 123 21.27 18.16 5.32
C LEU A 123 21.02 19.00 6.57
N MET A 124 20.34 18.42 7.55
CA MET A 124 19.90 19.13 8.75
C MET A 124 20.11 18.29 10.00
N SER A 125 20.56 18.91 11.08
CA SER A 125 20.61 18.33 12.42
C SER A 125 19.81 19.15 13.42
N ALA A 126 19.36 18.52 14.50
CA ALA A 126 18.93 19.25 15.67
C ALA A 126 20.16 19.85 16.40
N PRO A 127 20.03 20.97 17.12
CA PRO A 127 21.09 21.51 17.94
C PRO A 127 21.59 20.48 18.95
N GLY A 128 22.90 20.24 18.95
CA GLY A 128 23.55 19.25 19.81
C GLY A 128 23.66 17.86 19.19
N ASP A 129 23.01 17.57 18.06
CA ASP A 129 23.19 16.31 17.34
C ASP A 129 24.48 16.36 16.51
N LEU A 130 25.27 15.28 16.63
CA LEU A 130 26.49 15.07 15.83
C LEU A 130 26.18 14.48 14.45
N LEU A 131 24.98 13.91 14.28
CA LEU A 131 24.54 13.31 13.02
C LEU A 131 23.58 14.25 12.30
N VAL A 132 23.67 14.26 10.97
CA VAL A 132 22.77 15.00 10.10
C VAL A 132 21.82 14.07 9.37
N GLN A 133 20.59 14.54 9.20
CA GLN A 133 19.54 13.88 8.47
C GLN A 133 19.34 14.53 7.11
N ASP A 134 18.86 13.75 6.15
CA ASP A 134 18.54 14.20 4.82
C ASP A 134 17.02 14.08 4.59
N PHE A 135 16.33 15.21 4.73
CA PHE A 135 14.86 15.24 4.63
C PHE A 135 14.34 15.05 3.20
N GLN A 136 15.22 14.95 2.21
CA GLN A 136 14.85 14.59 0.84
C GLN A 136 14.86 13.06 0.64
N LEU A 137 15.49 12.28 1.52
CA LEU A 137 15.37 10.82 1.54
C LEU A 137 14.09 10.37 2.26
N LYS A 138 13.75 9.09 2.18
CA LYS A 138 12.61 8.51 2.91
C LYS A 138 12.95 8.34 4.39
N GLY A 139 12.18 9.02 5.24
CA GLY A 139 12.03 8.71 6.66
C GLY A 139 13.16 9.19 7.57
N GLN A 140 12.88 9.23 8.87
CA GLN A 140 13.79 9.72 9.91
C GLN A 140 14.91 8.72 10.30
N ALA A 141 14.99 7.58 9.60
CA ALA A 141 15.95 6.53 9.90
C ALA A 141 17.35 6.79 9.30
N TYR A 142 17.44 7.71 8.34
CA TYR A 142 18.74 8.14 7.81
C TYR A 142 19.33 9.25 8.68
N ALA A 143 20.46 8.95 9.28
CA ALA A 143 21.31 9.90 9.98
C ALA A 143 22.76 9.44 9.83
N GLU A 144 23.66 10.36 9.53
CA GLU A 144 25.09 10.10 9.28
C GLU A 144 25.95 11.25 9.79
N GLU A 145 27.24 11.00 9.95
CA GLU A 145 28.20 12.10 10.11
C GLU A 145 28.24 12.97 8.84
N TRP A 146 28.44 14.27 9.01
CA TRP A 146 28.40 15.26 7.92
C TRP A 146 29.16 14.84 6.67
N GLY A 147 30.42 14.40 6.80
CA GLY A 147 31.25 14.02 5.67
C GLY A 147 30.68 12.84 4.86
N LEU A 148 30.11 11.83 5.54
CA LEU A 148 29.47 10.70 4.88
C LEU A 148 28.13 11.09 4.26
N ALA A 149 27.35 11.94 4.94
CA ALA A 149 26.10 12.46 4.40
C ALA A 149 26.31 13.27 3.11
N VAL A 150 27.30 14.15 3.10
CA VAL A 150 27.74 14.91 1.92
C VAL A 150 28.14 13.96 0.79
N ALA A 151 29.06 13.02 1.05
CA ALA A 151 29.51 12.07 0.04
C ALA A 151 28.36 11.22 -0.53
N PHE A 152 27.42 10.81 0.34
CA PHE A 152 26.23 10.07 -0.04
C PHE A 152 25.31 10.89 -0.95
N ARG A 153 25.02 12.14 -0.58
CA ARG A 153 24.15 13.02 -1.33
C ARG A 153 24.76 13.46 -2.67
N GLU A 154 26.07 13.65 -2.75
CA GLU A 154 26.74 13.87 -4.04
C GLU A 154 26.63 12.64 -4.96
N ALA A 155 26.79 11.43 -4.41
CA ALA A 155 26.57 10.20 -5.16
C ALA A 155 25.11 10.07 -5.59
N PHE A 156 24.16 10.46 -4.73
CA PHE A 156 22.74 10.51 -5.05
C PHE A 156 22.44 11.49 -6.19
N ASN A 157 23.00 12.70 -6.17
CA ASN A 157 22.81 13.69 -7.23
C ASN A 157 23.39 13.19 -8.57
N ARG A 158 24.57 12.55 -8.56
CA ARG A 158 25.15 11.93 -9.78
C ARG A 158 24.29 10.80 -10.31
N PHE A 159 23.79 9.93 -9.43
CA PHE A 159 22.84 8.89 -9.79
C PHE A 159 21.57 9.49 -10.41
N PHE A 160 21.02 10.53 -9.80
CA PHE A 160 19.80 11.19 -10.26
C PHE A 160 20.00 11.85 -11.64
N ALA A 161 21.16 12.45 -11.89
CA ALA A 161 21.53 13.05 -13.17
C ALA A 161 21.58 12.05 -14.34
N THR A 162 21.64 10.74 -14.08
CA THR A 162 21.53 9.72 -15.15
C THR A 162 20.19 9.77 -15.88
N ILE A 163 19.15 10.39 -15.31
CA ILE A 163 17.87 10.62 -15.98
C ILE A 163 18.02 11.37 -17.31
N ALA A 164 19.06 12.19 -17.50
CA ALA A 164 19.34 12.86 -18.77
C ALA A 164 19.57 11.88 -19.94
N GLN A 165 19.87 10.62 -19.65
CA GLN A 165 20.08 9.56 -20.64
C GLN A 165 18.80 8.77 -20.94
N ALA A 166 17.67 9.08 -20.30
CA ALA A 166 16.45 8.30 -20.42
C ALA A 166 15.70 8.61 -21.72
N ASP A 167 15.23 7.57 -22.39
CA ASP A 167 14.27 7.65 -23.49
C ASP A 167 12.84 7.64 -22.94
N VAL A 168 12.65 7.01 -21.78
CA VAL A 168 11.36 6.92 -21.09
C VAL A 168 11.52 7.32 -19.63
N VAL A 169 10.74 8.30 -19.19
CA VAL A 169 10.62 8.66 -17.78
C VAL A 169 9.29 8.17 -17.24
N VAL A 170 9.32 7.37 -16.17
CA VAL A 170 8.11 6.97 -15.44
C VAL A 170 7.98 7.82 -14.19
N LEU A 171 6.91 8.62 -14.11
CA LEU A 171 6.63 9.52 -13.01
C LEU A 171 5.42 9.04 -12.20
N THR A 172 5.67 8.57 -10.98
CA THR A 172 4.64 8.01 -10.08
C THR A 172 4.28 8.98 -8.96
N LEU A 173 3.16 9.68 -9.08
CA LEU A 173 2.71 10.68 -8.11
C LEU A 173 2.16 10.03 -6.84
N GLY A 174 2.65 10.45 -5.68
CA GLY A 174 2.35 9.81 -4.40
C GLY A 174 1.24 10.50 -3.60
N LEU A 175 1.54 11.69 -3.10
CA LEU A 175 0.82 12.39 -2.05
C LEU A 175 0.68 13.88 -2.41
N SER A 176 -0.43 14.49 -1.96
CA SER A 176 -0.65 15.95 -2.03
C SER A 176 -0.30 16.66 -0.73
N GLU A 177 -0.11 15.93 0.37
CA GLU A 177 0.31 16.49 1.64
C GLU A 177 1.84 16.47 1.71
N ALA A 178 2.43 17.66 1.80
CA ALA A 178 3.87 17.85 1.74
C ALA A 178 4.33 18.83 2.82
N TRP A 179 5.36 18.47 3.56
CA TRP A 179 6.03 19.42 4.43
C TRP A 179 6.90 20.36 3.60
N TYR A 180 6.97 21.61 4.03
CA TYR A 180 7.71 22.68 3.38
C TYR A 180 8.61 23.36 4.40
N ASP A 181 9.88 23.53 4.05
CA ASP A 181 10.84 24.27 4.86
C ASP A 181 10.93 25.70 4.34
N ARG A 182 10.37 26.65 5.10
CA ARG A 182 10.37 28.08 4.74
C ARG A 182 11.78 28.67 4.69
N HIS A 183 12.73 28.11 5.42
CA HIS A 183 14.08 28.65 5.45
C HIS A 183 14.81 28.34 4.13
N THR A 184 14.70 27.10 3.67
CA THR A 184 15.38 26.63 2.45
C THR A 184 14.51 26.76 1.20
N GLN A 185 13.22 27.03 1.37
CA GLN A 185 12.20 27.09 0.34
C GLN A 185 12.01 25.76 -0.40
N LEU A 186 12.25 24.64 0.29
CA LEU A 186 12.19 23.28 -0.26
C LEU A 186 11.00 22.50 0.31
N TYR A 187 10.31 21.77 -0.56
CA TYR A 187 9.45 20.68 -0.12
C TYR A 187 10.29 19.54 0.47
N LEU A 188 9.81 18.92 1.53
CA LEU A 188 10.46 17.82 2.24
C LEU A 188 9.80 16.49 1.89
N ASN A 189 10.60 15.44 1.84
CA ASN A 189 10.14 14.08 1.54
C ASN A 189 9.79 13.29 2.80
N ALA A 190 10.39 13.67 3.93
CA ALA A 190 10.05 13.18 5.26
C ALA A 190 9.46 14.30 6.11
N ALA A 191 8.51 13.95 6.98
CA ALA A 191 8.00 14.88 7.97
C ALA A 191 9.08 15.19 9.02
N PRO A 192 9.30 16.48 9.38
CA PRO A 192 10.10 16.82 10.55
C PRO A 192 9.47 16.19 11.81
N THR A 193 10.30 15.79 12.77
CA THR A 193 9.78 15.35 14.08
C THR A 193 9.14 16.53 14.81
N GLU A 194 8.27 16.23 15.77
CA GLU A 194 7.77 17.24 16.72
C GLU A 194 8.92 17.99 17.42
N HIS A 195 10.00 17.26 17.77
CA HIS A 195 11.20 17.87 18.33
C HIS A 195 11.84 18.88 17.37
N MET A 196 12.01 18.53 16.09
CA MET A 196 12.55 19.44 15.07
C MET A 196 11.68 20.69 14.90
N VAL A 197 10.35 20.55 14.93
CA VAL A 197 9.43 21.68 14.85
C VAL A 197 9.53 22.57 16.10
N SER A 198 9.68 21.99 17.28
CA SER A 198 9.85 22.72 18.55
C SER A 198 11.17 23.53 18.59
N VAL A 199 12.25 22.92 18.11
CA VAL A 199 13.58 23.52 18.05
C VAL A 199 13.68 24.65 17.02
N PHE A 200 12.99 24.52 15.88
CA PHE A 200 13.00 25.51 14.80
C PHE A 200 11.60 26.13 14.62
N PRO A 201 11.12 26.93 15.60
CA PRO A 201 9.76 27.45 15.57
C PRO A 201 9.52 28.32 14.33
N GLY A 202 8.41 28.04 13.64
CA GLY A 202 8.00 28.77 12.43
C GLY A 202 8.76 28.40 11.16
N ARG A 203 9.67 27.41 11.18
CA ARG A 203 10.42 26.98 9.99
C ARG A 203 9.60 26.08 9.06
N PHE A 204 8.86 25.14 9.61
CA PHE A 204 8.18 24.09 8.84
C PHE A 204 6.69 24.34 8.71
N GLU A 205 6.18 24.20 7.48
CA GLU A 205 4.78 24.35 7.14
C GLU A 205 4.25 23.07 6.50
N LEU A 206 2.98 22.74 6.79
CA LEU A 206 2.28 21.68 6.08
C LEU A 206 1.56 22.31 4.88
N HIS A 207 2.00 21.97 3.67
CA HIS A 207 1.32 22.36 2.44
C HIS A 207 0.42 21.22 1.96
N VAL A 208 -0.87 21.51 1.83
CA VAL A 208 -1.81 20.62 1.13
C VAL A 208 -1.89 21.10 -0.31
N LEU A 209 -1.15 20.43 -1.19
CA LEU A 209 -1.10 20.73 -2.61
C LEU A 209 -2.50 20.61 -3.23
N ASP A 210 -2.83 21.58 -4.05
CA ASP A 210 -4.07 21.68 -4.80
C ASP A 210 -3.81 21.48 -6.30
N VAL A 211 -4.84 21.64 -7.13
CA VAL A 211 -4.72 21.47 -8.58
C VAL A 211 -3.75 22.50 -9.17
N ALA A 212 -3.82 23.77 -8.74
CA ALA A 212 -3.01 24.83 -9.33
C ALA A 212 -1.52 24.65 -9.04
N SER A 213 -1.16 24.44 -7.77
CA SER A 213 0.23 24.19 -7.36
C SER A 213 0.79 22.88 -7.94
N THR A 214 -0.01 21.81 -7.96
CA THR A 214 0.41 20.53 -8.55
C THR A 214 0.64 20.67 -10.06
N SER A 215 -0.27 21.31 -10.80
CA SER A 215 -0.12 21.54 -12.23
C SER A 215 1.10 22.40 -12.54
N ALA A 216 1.33 23.49 -11.79
CA ALA A 216 2.51 24.34 -11.99
C ALA A 216 3.82 23.56 -11.81
N MET A 217 3.90 22.70 -10.79
CA MET A 217 5.08 21.86 -10.59
C MET A 217 5.24 20.80 -11.70
N LEU A 218 4.16 20.19 -12.18
CA LEU A 218 4.22 19.26 -13.31
C LEU A 218 4.68 19.97 -14.61
N ASP A 219 4.20 21.19 -14.85
CA ASP A 219 4.61 22.00 -15.99
C ASP A 219 6.11 22.33 -15.94
N GLU A 220 6.63 22.65 -14.76
CA GLU A 220 8.06 22.89 -14.56
C GLU A 220 8.90 21.62 -14.72
N ILE A 221 8.43 20.49 -14.18
CA ILE A 221 9.06 19.18 -14.41
C ILE A 221 9.15 18.89 -15.91
N ASP A 222 8.07 19.09 -16.67
CA ASP A 222 8.07 18.90 -18.12
C ASP A 222 9.06 19.81 -18.84
N ALA A 223 9.15 21.08 -18.42
CA ALA A 223 10.08 22.04 -18.99
C ALA A 223 11.54 21.61 -18.76
N ILE A 224 11.89 21.19 -17.53
CA ILE A 224 13.21 20.67 -17.20
C ILE A 224 13.51 19.43 -18.03
N LEU A 225 12.60 18.45 -18.08
CA LEU A 225 12.83 17.22 -18.84
C LEU A 225 13.04 17.51 -20.33
N LYS A 226 12.23 18.39 -20.94
CA LYS A 226 12.39 18.80 -22.34
C LYS A 226 13.69 19.53 -22.63
N ALA A 227 14.20 20.30 -21.67
CA ALA A 227 15.46 21.02 -21.84
C ALA A 227 16.69 20.09 -21.81
N HIS A 228 16.59 18.93 -21.16
CA HIS A 228 17.76 18.10 -20.84
C HIS A 228 17.74 16.66 -21.39
N LEU A 229 16.58 16.12 -21.75
CA LEU A 229 16.48 14.77 -22.33
C LEU A 229 16.52 14.81 -23.86
N GLN A 230 16.69 13.63 -24.46
CA GLN A 230 16.68 13.46 -25.91
C GLN A 230 15.35 13.95 -26.51
N PRO A 231 15.37 14.62 -27.69
CA PRO A 231 14.16 14.96 -28.41
C PRO A 231 13.30 13.71 -28.64
N GLY A 232 12.04 13.77 -28.23
CA GLY A 232 11.08 12.67 -28.41
C GLY A 232 11.01 11.66 -27.26
N PHE A 233 11.65 11.93 -26.11
CA PHE A 233 11.46 11.13 -24.90
C PHE A 233 9.97 10.96 -24.55
N LYS A 234 9.64 9.85 -23.90
CA LYS A 234 8.27 9.52 -23.48
C LYS A 234 8.12 9.71 -21.99
N LEU A 235 7.06 10.38 -21.57
CA LEU A 235 6.72 10.56 -20.15
C LEU A 235 5.51 9.71 -19.79
N LEU A 236 5.71 8.67 -18.99
CA LEU A 236 4.63 7.82 -18.49
C LEU A 236 4.26 8.26 -17.06
N LEU A 237 3.12 8.92 -16.91
CA LEU A 237 2.59 9.33 -15.62
C LEU A 237 1.68 8.25 -15.04
N THR A 238 1.73 8.08 -13.72
CA THR A 238 0.76 7.28 -12.99
C THR A 238 0.53 7.84 -11.58
N VAL A 239 -0.64 7.56 -11.00
CA VAL A 239 -0.96 7.93 -9.62
C VAL A 239 -0.82 6.69 -8.75
N SER A 240 0.00 6.78 -7.71
CA SER A 240 0.23 5.68 -6.78
C SER A 240 -1.06 5.30 -6.06
N PRO A 241 -1.43 4.01 -6.05
CA PRO A 241 -2.62 3.58 -5.31
C PRO A 241 -2.39 3.42 -3.82
N VAL A 242 -1.14 3.46 -3.36
CA VAL A 242 -0.78 3.27 -1.95
C VAL A 242 -1.41 4.41 -1.12
N PRO A 243 -2.30 4.09 -0.15
CA PRO A 243 -2.93 5.09 0.70
C PRO A 243 -1.95 5.84 1.61
N LEU A 244 -2.35 7.03 2.09
CA LEU A 244 -1.66 7.71 3.18
C LEU A 244 -1.58 6.80 4.42
N ALA A 245 -0.44 6.85 5.12
CA ALA A 245 -0.28 6.18 6.41
C ALA A 245 -1.08 6.88 7.51
N ALA A 246 -1.00 8.19 7.47
CA ALA A 246 -1.49 9.16 8.42
C ALA A 246 -1.64 10.49 7.68
N THR A 247 -2.38 11.41 8.28
CA THR A 247 -2.50 12.80 7.82
C THR A 247 -2.21 13.72 8.99
N PHE A 248 -1.56 14.84 8.73
CA PHE A 248 -1.36 15.96 9.67
C PHE A 248 -2.52 16.97 9.60
N ARG A 249 -3.50 16.74 8.72
CA ARG A 249 -4.71 17.56 8.64
C ARG A 249 -5.67 17.18 9.76
N ASP A 250 -6.46 18.15 10.21
CA ASP A 250 -7.55 17.95 11.17
C ASP A 250 -8.76 17.27 10.51
N GLN A 251 -8.60 16.02 10.08
CA GLN A 251 -9.64 15.20 9.47
C GLN A 251 -9.25 13.72 9.39
N ASP A 252 -10.22 12.88 9.02
CA ASP A 252 -9.99 11.47 8.76
C ASP A 252 -9.00 11.22 7.60
N VAL A 253 -8.10 10.25 7.79
CA VAL A 253 -7.04 9.92 6.82
C VAL A 253 -7.59 9.36 5.51
N LEU A 254 -8.73 8.67 5.51
CA LEU A 254 -9.37 8.17 4.30
C LEU A 254 -9.88 9.34 3.46
N VAL A 255 -10.48 10.35 4.10
CA VAL A 255 -10.92 11.58 3.43
C VAL A 255 -9.74 12.36 2.88
N ALA A 256 -8.65 12.49 3.66
CA ALA A 256 -7.41 13.14 3.21
C ALA A 256 -6.80 12.41 2.01
N ASN A 257 -6.81 11.07 2.04
CA ASN A 257 -6.33 10.24 0.95
C ASN A 257 -7.20 10.39 -0.31
N SER A 258 -8.53 10.38 -0.17
CA SER A 258 -9.43 10.63 -1.29
C SER A 258 -9.15 11.96 -1.97
N TYR A 259 -8.97 13.04 -1.19
CA TYR A 259 -8.54 14.34 -1.74
C TYR A 259 -7.21 14.23 -2.47
N SER A 260 -6.20 13.65 -1.83
CA SER A 260 -4.84 13.56 -2.39
C SER A 260 -4.82 12.84 -3.73
N LYS A 261 -5.46 11.68 -3.84
CA LYS A 261 -5.47 10.91 -5.09
C LYS A 261 -6.30 11.60 -6.17
N SER A 262 -7.40 12.26 -5.79
CA SER A 262 -8.26 12.98 -6.73
C SER A 262 -7.56 14.18 -7.36
N VAL A 263 -6.85 15.00 -6.56
CA VAL A 263 -6.08 16.15 -7.07
C VAL A 263 -4.99 15.68 -8.04
N LEU A 264 -4.19 14.69 -7.64
CA LEU A 264 -3.10 14.16 -8.47
C LEU A 264 -3.66 13.57 -9.78
N ARG A 265 -4.75 12.80 -9.72
CA ARG A 265 -5.36 12.19 -10.90
C ARG A 265 -5.94 13.23 -11.86
N ALA A 266 -6.59 14.28 -11.34
CA ALA A 266 -7.12 15.38 -12.15
C ALA A 266 -5.98 16.16 -12.85
N CYS A 267 -4.88 16.44 -12.15
CA CYS A 267 -3.72 17.12 -12.73
C CYS A 267 -3.07 16.29 -13.85
N VAL A 268 -2.92 14.98 -13.64
CA VAL A 268 -2.37 14.07 -14.66
C VAL A 268 -3.24 14.05 -15.92
N ASP A 269 -4.56 14.04 -15.78
CA ASP A 269 -5.49 14.06 -16.92
C ASP A 269 -5.30 15.32 -17.78
N ALA A 270 -5.34 16.49 -17.11
CA ALA A 270 -5.15 17.78 -17.76
C ALA A 270 -3.76 17.90 -18.42
N PHE A 271 -2.73 17.36 -17.75
CA PHE A 271 -1.35 17.40 -18.23
C PHE A 271 -1.16 16.56 -19.50
N VAL A 272 -1.64 15.31 -19.50
CA VAL A 272 -1.50 14.38 -20.62
C VAL A 272 -2.29 14.85 -21.84
N HIS A 273 -3.50 15.39 -21.65
CA HIS A 273 -4.33 15.88 -22.74
C HIS A 273 -3.65 16.96 -23.59
N GLN A 274 -2.79 17.78 -22.98
CA GLN A 274 -2.12 18.89 -23.65
C GLN A 274 -0.75 18.51 -24.24
N ARG A 275 -0.29 17.27 -24.04
CA ARG A 275 1.11 16.87 -24.28
C ARG A 275 1.20 15.51 -25.00
N PRO A 276 1.46 15.50 -26.32
CA PRO A 276 1.53 14.27 -27.10
C PRO A 276 2.62 13.28 -26.68
N HIS A 277 3.66 13.73 -25.97
CA HIS A 277 4.75 12.88 -25.46
C HIS A 277 4.47 12.32 -24.06
N ALA A 278 3.37 12.74 -23.43
CA ALA A 278 2.96 12.30 -22.10
C ALA A 278 1.81 11.29 -22.21
N TYR A 279 1.86 10.26 -21.36
CA TYR A 279 0.91 9.15 -21.35
C TYR A 279 0.48 8.84 -19.92
N TYR A 280 -0.73 8.36 -19.75
CA TYR A 280 -1.23 7.93 -18.45
C TYR A 280 -1.33 6.40 -18.37
N PHE A 281 -0.72 5.82 -17.34
CA PHE A 281 -0.98 4.43 -16.97
C PHE A 281 -1.92 4.36 -15.74
N PRO A 282 -3.08 3.67 -15.83
CA PRO A 282 -4.12 3.68 -14.80
C PRO A 282 -3.84 2.72 -13.62
N SER A 283 -2.65 2.78 -13.02
CA SER A 283 -2.30 1.91 -11.87
C SER A 283 -3.22 2.14 -10.66
N TYR A 284 -3.66 3.39 -10.46
CA TYR A 284 -4.60 3.78 -9.43
C TYR A 284 -5.91 3.00 -9.58
N GLU A 285 -6.53 3.07 -10.76
CA GLU A 285 -7.81 2.45 -11.05
C GLU A 285 -7.71 0.91 -11.06
N PHE A 286 -6.62 0.33 -11.58
CA PHE A 286 -6.38 -1.12 -11.49
C PHE A 286 -6.51 -1.58 -10.04
N VAL A 287 -5.86 -0.89 -9.11
CA VAL A 287 -5.81 -1.27 -7.69
C VAL A 287 -7.10 -0.92 -6.97
N THR A 288 -7.59 0.32 -7.07
CA THR A 288 -8.71 0.79 -6.25
C THR A 288 -10.07 0.27 -6.69
N LEU A 289 -10.22 -0.15 -7.95
CA LEU A 289 -11.48 -0.71 -8.46
C LEU A 289 -11.53 -2.25 -8.35
N SER A 290 -10.40 -2.89 -8.08
CA SER A 290 -10.33 -4.34 -7.86
C SER A 290 -10.79 -4.73 -6.47
N HIS A 291 -11.13 -6.02 -6.28
CA HIS A 291 -11.53 -6.53 -4.98
C HIS A 291 -10.36 -6.46 -3.97
N PRO A 292 -10.56 -5.88 -2.78
CA PRO A 292 -9.46 -5.60 -1.84
C PRO A 292 -8.67 -6.85 -1.41
N ASP A 293 -9.33 -7.99 -1.23
CA ASP A 293 -8.68 -9.26 -0.84
C ASP A 293 -7.68 -9.80 -1.89
N LEU A 294 -7.80 -9.35 -3.15
CA LEU A 294 -6.86 -9.72 -4.22
C LEU A 294 -5.71 -8.72 -4.35
N VAL A 295 -5.90 -7.53 -3.81
CA VAL A 295 -5.07 -6.36 -4.06
C VAL A 295 -4.07 -6.13 -2.95
N TRP A 296 -4.53 -6.17 -1.71
CA TRP A 296 -3.70 -5.82 -0.56
C TRP A 296 -3.05 -7.07 0.03
N ARG A 297 -1.89 -6.90 0.66
CA ARG A 297 -1.27 -7.97 1.44
C ARG A 297 -2.19 -8.37 2.61
N GLY A 298 -2.02 -9.60 3.10
CA GLY A 298 -2.88 -10.11 4.18
C GLY A 298 -2.61 -9.47 5.55
N ASP A 299 -1.46 -8.82 5.71
CA ASP A 299 -0.99 -8.20 6.95
C ASP A 299 -1.34 -6.71 7.05
N ASP A 300 -1.56 -6.01 5.93
CA ASP A 300 -2.02 -4.64 5.90
C ASP A 300 -2.90 -4.29 4.69
N PHE A 301 -3.75 -3.28 4.84
CA PHE A 301 -4.62 -2.77 3.76
C PHE A 301 -3.96 -1.64 2.95
N ARG A 302 -2.62 -1.71 2.74
CA ARG A 302 -1.87 -0.57 2.21
C ARG A 302 -0.80 -0.96 1.18
N HIS A 303 -0.08 -2.05 1.40
CA HIS A 303 0.90 -2.56 0.47
C HIS A 303 0.22 -3.51 -0.51
N VAL A 304 0.51 -3.32 -1.79
CA VAL A 304 -0.05 -4.15 -2.86
C VAL A 304 0.59 -5.54 -2.78
N ASP A 305 -0.23 -6.57 -2.99
CA ASP A 305 0.23 -7.96 -3.05
C ASP A 305 1.18 -8.16 -4.25
N PRO A 306 2.33 -8.83 -4.08
CA PRO A 306 3.28 -9.03 -5.17
C PRO A 306 2.67 -9.72 -6.42
N GLN A 307 1.70 -10.62 -6.24
CA GLN A 307 1.03 -11.25 -7.39
C GLN A 307 0.12 -10.27 -8.13
N PHE A 308 -0.49 -9.32 -7.41
CA PHE A 308 -1.24 -8.24 -8.04
C PHE A 308 -0.32 -7.28 -8.78
N VAL A 309 0.84 -6.95 -8.21
CA VAL A 309 1.89 -6.17 -8.89
C VAL A 309 2.27 -6.85 -10.21
N ASP A 310 2.54 -8.17 -10.21
CA ASP A 310 2.86 -8.92 -11.44
C ASP A 310 1.75 -8.78 -12.51
N TYR A 311 0.47 -8.88 -12.11
CA TYR A 311 -0.67 -8.68 -13.00
C TYR A 311 -0.75 -7.26 -13.58
N LEU A 312 -0.60 -6.25 -12.72
CA LEU A 312 -0.65 -4.86 -13.11
C LEU A 312 0.53 -4.50 -14.03
N MET A 313 1.73 -5.01 -13.74
CA MET A 313 2.93 -4.82 -14.56
C MET A 313 2.84 -5.51 -15.91
N ALA A 314 2.24 -6.71 -15.99
CA ALA A 314 1.93 -7.33 -17.27
C ALA A 314 0.97 -6.45 -18.11
N SER A 315 0.08 -5.70 -17.46
CA SER A 315 -0.81 -4.75 -18.12
C SER A 315 -0.09 -3.47 -18.59
N VAL A 316 0.87 -2.94 -17.81
CA VAL A 316 1.75 -1.83 -18.26
C VAL A 316 2.46 -2.21 -19.55
N LEU A 317 3.16 -3.35 -19.51
CA LEU A 317 3.95 -3.85 -20.63
C LEU A 317 3.08 -4.10 -21.85
N SER A 318 1.82 -4.52 -21.66
CA SER A 318 0.88 -4.66 -22.76
C SER A 318 0.52 -3.34 -23.43
N GLY A 319 0.39 -2.26 -22.66
CA GLY A 319 0.20 -0.93 -23.25
C GLY A 319 1.43 -0.43 -24.01
N LEU A 320 2.63 -0.95 -23.68
CA LEU A 320 3.92 -0.54 -24.25
C LEU A 320 4.37 -1.33 -25.50
N GLN A 321 3.57 -2.30 -25.97
CA GLN A 321 3.91 -3.19 -27.10
C GLN A 321 3.14 -2.89 -28.41
N GLY A 322 2.38 -1.79 -28.49
CA GLY A 322 1.63 -1.41 -29.69
C GLY A 322 0.38 -2.28 -30.00
N PRO A 323 -0.38 -1.98 -31.07
CA PRO A 323 -1.67 -2.62 -31.36
C PRO A 323 -1.60 -4.09 -31.82
N ARG A 324 -0.41 -4.63 -32.08
CA ARG A 324 -0.23 -6.00 -32.58
C ARG A 324 1.09 -6.58 -32.05
N THR A 325 1.02 -7.31 -30.95
CA THR A 325 1.62 -8.64 -30.69
C THR A 325 1.95 -8.89 -29.20
N ALA A 326 1.82 -10.16 -28.79
CA ALA A 326 2.46 -10.83 -27.64
C ALA A 326 2.25 -10.37 -26.17
N ALA A 327 1.44 -9.36 -25.85
CA ALA A 327 1.21 -8.98 -24.45
C ALA A 327 -0.01 -9.58 -23.72
N ASP A 328 -0.98 -10.16 -24.43
CA ASP A 328 -2.19 -10.70 -23.79
C ASP A 328 -1.98 -12.04 -23.04
N PRO A 329 -1.10 -12.98 -23.48
CA PRO A 329 -0.88 -14.24 -22.77
C PRO A 329 -0.24 -14.05 -21.40
N ALA A 330 0.74 -13.13 -21.27
CA ALA A 330 1.42 -12.88 -20.01
C ALA A 330 0.48 -12.24 -18.98
N ARG A 331 -0.36 -11.30 -19.44
CA ARG A 331 -1.39 -10.67 -18.62
C ARG A 331 -2.45 -11.68 -18.19
N ALA A 332 -2.95 -12.50 -19.12
CA ALA A 332 -3.91 -13.57 -18.84
C ALA A 332 -3.33 -14.61 -17.87
N ALA A 333 -2.06 -15.00 -18.02
CA ALA A 333 -1.38 -15.93 -17.12
C ALA A 333 -1.20 -15.35 -15.71
N ALA A 334 -0.77 -14.09 -15.59
CA ALA A 334 -0.64 -13.40 -14.30
C ALA A 334 -2.01 -13.28 -13.61
N ARG A 335 -3.05 -12.92 -14.37
CA ARG A 335 -4.44 -12.89 -13.90
C ARG A 335 -4.90 -14.25 -13.40
N HIS A 336 -4.69 -15.30 -14.18
CA HIS A 336 -5.07 -16.66 -13.82
C HIS A 336 -4.35 -17.10 -12.53
N LYS A 337 -3.04 -16.87 -12.44
CA LYS A 337 -2.22 -17.20 -11.26
C LYS A 337 -2.71 -16.47 -10.00
N LEU A 338 -3.01 -15.18 -10.11
CA LEU A 338 -3.53 -14.37 -9.00
C LEU A 338 -4.88 -14.94 -8.51
N LEU A 339 -5.81 -15.17 -9.44
CA LEU A 339 -7.14 -15.66 -9.10
C LEU A 339 -7.09 -17.09 -8.53
N SER A 340 -6.29 -17.99 -9.10
CA SER A 340 -6.19 -19.38 -8.62
C SER A 340 -5.54 -19.49 -7.24
N THR A 341 -4.65 -18.55 -6.89
CA THR A 341 -3.94 -18.58 -5.61
C THR A 341 -4.76 -17.92 -4.49
N LYS A 342 -5.53 -16.88 -4.82
CA LYS A 342 -6.24 -16.04 -3.82
C LYS A 342 -7.73 -16.36 -3.70
N LEU A 343 -8.37 -16.86 -4.75
CA LEU A 343 -9.73 -17.39 -4.66
C LEU A 343 -9.64 -18.91 -4.60
N PRO A 344 -10.06 -19.56 -3.50
CA PRO A 344 -10.10 -21.02 -3.47
C PRO A 344 -11.02 -21.52 -4.60
N GLU A 345 -10.59 -22.53 -5.36
CA GLU A 345 -11.49 -23.20 -6.29
C GLU A 345 -12.75 -23.63 -5.50
N PRO A 346 -13.96 -23.43 -6.03
CA PRO A 346 -15.11 -24.12 -5.47
C PRO A 346 -14.80 -25.62 -5.53
N PRO A 347 -15.03 -26.37 -4.44
CA PRO A 347 -14.68 -27.78 -4.40
C PRO A 347 -15.38 -28.51 -5.57
N ARG A 348 -14.60 -29.28 -6.33
CA ARG A 348 -15.08 -30.06 -7.48
C ARG A 348 -15.95 -31.21 -6.98
N TRP A 349 -17.24 -30.97 -6.80
CA TRP A 349 -18.21 -32.03 -6.50
C TRP A 349 -18.82 -32.54 -7.80
N GLY A 350 -18.71 -33.86 -8.01
CA GLY A 350 -19.22 -34.56 -9.18
C GLY A 350 -20.70 -34.26 -9.46
N SER A 351 -21.03 -34.20 -10.75
CA SER A 351 -22.33 -33.82 -11.27
C SER A 351 -23.48 -34.70 -10.78
N GLY A 352 -24.55 -34.08 -10.30
CA GLY A 352 -25.87 -34.71 -10.17
C GLY A 352 -26.64 -34.24 -8.94
N VAL A 353 -27.74 -33.53 -9.17
CA VAL A 353 -28.88 -33.33 -8.23
C VAL A 353 -28.79 -32.19 -7.17
N LEU A 354 -27.63 -31.57 -6.86
CA LEU A 354 -27.55 -30.58 -5.77
C LEU A 354 -27.36 -29.09 -6.15
N THR A 355 -27.63 -28.67 -7.38
CA THR A 355 -27.49 -27.26 -7.82
C THR A 355 -28.48 -26.30 -7.13
N ARG A 356 -29.63 -26.78 -6.66
CA ARG A 356 -30.62 -25.95 -5.91
C ARG A 356 -30.26 -25.78 -4.44
N TRP A 357 -29.58 -26.76 -3.84
CA TRP A 357 -29.06 -26.67 -2.47
C TRP A 357 -27.86 -25.73 -2.39
N TRP A 358 -26.98 -25.74 -3.40
CA TRP A 358 -25.86 -24.81 -3.48
C TRP A 358 -26.31 -23.34 -3.65
N HIS A 359 -27.32 -23.03 -4.47
CA HIS A 359 -27.82 -21.64 -4.55
C HIS A 359 -28.46 -21.14 -3.24
N ARG A 360 -29.09 -22.02 -2.45
CA ARG A 360 -29.61 -21.69 -1.12
C ARG A 360 -28.50 -21.51 -0.09
N LEU A 361 -27.51 -22.41 -0.08
CA LEU A 361 -26.34 -22.33 0.81
C LEU A 361 -25.39 -21.20 0.43
N HIS A 362 -25.24 -20.86 -0.85
CA HIS A 362 -24.42 -19.75 -1.31
C HIS A 362 -25.08 -18.40 -0.99
N LYS A 363 -26.42 -18.29 -1.09
CA LYS A 363 -27.15 -17.12 -0.56
C LYS A 363 -27.04 -17.03 0.96
N ALA A 364 -27.12 -18.15 1.68
CA ALA A 364 -26.93 -18.20 3.13
C ALA A 364 -25.47 -17.88 3.54
N TRP A 365 -24.48 -18.33 2.76
CA TRP A 365 -23.04 -18.08 2.94
C TRP A 365 -22.66 -16.65 2.62
N VAL A 366 -23.24 -16.03 1.58
CA VAL A 366 -23.11 -14.60 1.27
C VAL A 366 -23.81 -13.74 2.33
N GLN A 367 -24.94 -14.19 2.89
CA GLN A 367 -25.58 -13.53 4.05
C GLN A 367 -24.77 -13.70 5.35
N GLN A 368 -24.17 -14.87 5.60
CA GLN A 368 -23.28 -15.12 6.74
C GLN A 368 -21.95 -14.37 6.62
N ARG A 369 -21.40 -14.17 5.41
CA ARG A 369 -20.16 -13.41 5.19
C ARG A 369 -20.31 -11.89 5.32
N ARG A 370 -21.52 -11.34 5.31
CA ARG A 370 -21.76 -9.96 5.79
C ARG A 370 -21.49 -9.81 7.29
N GLN A 371 -21.36 -10.91 8.04
CA GLN A 371 -21.05 -10.92 9.47
C GLN A 371 -19.58 -11.26 9.82
N PHE A 372 -18.69 -11.44 8.83
CA PHE A 372 -17.29 -11.77 9.09
C PHE A 372 -16.34 -10.69 8.57
N VAL A 373 -16.10 -9.70 9.44
CA VAL A 373 -14.96 -8.78 9.39
C VAL A 373 -14.15 -8.97 10.67
N GLN A 374 -12.82 -9.02 10.49
CA GLN A 374 -11.73 -8.96 11.47
C GLN A 374 -11.38 -10.21 12.32
N THR A 375 -10.11 -10.61 12.18
CA THR A 375 -9.30 -11.25 13.22
C THR A 375 -8.00 -10.45 13.41
N ARG A 376 -8.08 -9.34 14.13
CA ARG A 376 -7.14 -9.07 15.23
C ARG A 376 -7.86 -9.56 16.49
N LYS A 377 -7.19 -10.25 17.42
CA LYS A 377 -7.82 -11.01 18.51
C LYS A 377 -8.79 -10.14 19.33
N THR A 378 -10.07 -10.17 18.98
CA THR A 378 -11.17 -9.58 19.75
C THR A 378 -11.58 -10.48 20.92
N LEU A 379 -11.09 -11.71 20.93
CA LEU A 379 -11.33 -12.67 22.01
C LEU A 379 -10.30 -12.46 23.12
N ARG A 380 -10.77 -12.11 24.31
CA ARG A 380 -9.98 -12.07 25.54
C ARG A 380 -10.40 -13.20 26.46
N GLY A 381 -9.49 -13.64 27.31
CA GLY A 381 -9.81 -14.56 28.38
C GLY A 381 -8.63 -14.86 29.26
N HIS A 382 -8.92 -15.36 30.45
CA HIS A 382 -7.95 -15.71 31.47
C HIS A 382 -8.37 -16.98 32.19
N LEU A 383 -7.38 -17.68 32.72
CA LEU A 383 -7.57 -18.80 33.62
C LEU A 383 -7.22 -18.32 35.04
N ASP A 384 -8.22 -18.27 35.92
CA ASP A 384 -8.06 -17.67 37.25
C ASP A 384 -7.39 -18.64 38.22
N ARG A 385 -8.00 -19.81 38.42
CA ARG A 385 -7.53 -20.80 39.39
C ARG A 385 -7.92 -22.22 38.97
N TRP A 386 -7.06 -23.16 39.36
CA TRP A 386 -7.32 -24.59 39.36
C TRP A 386 -7.00 -25.14 40.75
N ASP A 387 -7.93 -25.90 41.34
CA ASP A 387 -7.81 -26.46 42.71
C ASP A 387 -7.63 -27.99 42.74
N GLY A 388 -7.24 -28.59 41.63
CA GLY A 388 -7.16 -30.05 41.47
C GLY A 388 -8.49 -30.70 41.02
N GLN A 389 -9.65 -30.08 41.29
CA GLN A 389 -10.96 -30.65 40.97
C GLN A 389 -11.74 -29.85 39.93
N ARG A 390 -11.61 -28.53 39.93
CA ARG A 390 -12.30 -27.62 39.04
C ARG A 390 -11.37 -26.57 38.48
N LEU A 391 -11.61 -26.24 37.22
CA LEU A 391 -10.94 -25.18 36.51
C LEU A 391 -11.91 -24.01 36.32
N GLN A 392 -11.47 -22.81 36.64
CA GLN A 392 -12.27 -21.60 36.47
C GLN A 392 -11.51 -20.53 35.70
N GLY A 393 -12.25 -19.75 34.93
CA GLY A 393 -11.72 -18.66 34.14
C GLY A 393 -12.82 -17.78 33.60
N TRP A 394 -12.43 -16.88 32.72
CA TRP A 394 -13.35 -16.04 31.96
C TRP A 394 -12.89 -15.86 30.52
N ALA A 395 -13.83 -15.63 29.62
CA ALA A 395 -13.56 -15.25 28.24
C ALA A 395 -14.71 -14.43 27.65
N TYR A 396 -14.41 -13.50 26.74
CA TYR A 396 -15.41 -12.74 26.01
C TYR A 396 -14.89 -12.26 24.65
N ASP A 397 -15.81 -11.90 23.75
CA ASP A 397 -15.49 -11.22 22.48
C ASP A 397 -15.76 -9.72 22.62
N GLU A 398 -14.75 -8.89 22.34
CA GLU A 398 -14.89 -7.43 22.34
C GLU A 398 -16.01 -6.95 21.40
N ARG A 399 -16.31 -7.71 20.33
CA ARG A 399 -17.31 -7.35 19.32
C ARG A 399 -18.76 -7.50 19.77
N HIS A 400 -19.05 -8.32 20.77
CA HIS A 400 -20.43 -8.57 21.21
C HIS A 400 -20.52 -9.05 22.66
N THR A 401 -21.71 -8.93 23.25
CA THR A 401 -21.98 -9.29 24.65
C THR A 401 -22.47 -10.73 24.84
N ARG A 402 -22.54 -11.51 23.76
CA ARG A 402 -22.98 -12.92 23.83
C ARG A 402 -21.89 -13.79 24.47
N PRO A 403 -22.26 -14.77 25.30
CA PRO A 403 -21.33 -15.78 25.81
C PRO A 403 -20.52 -16.43 24.69
N VAL A 404 -19.24 -16.66 24.94
CA VAL A 404 -18.33 -17.29 23.98
C VAL A 404 -18.11 -18.76 24.33
N GLU A 405 -17.91 -19.57 23.30
CA GLU A 405 -17.59 -20.99 23.48
C GLU A 405 -16.10 -21.18 23.80
N VAL A 406 -15.85 -21.83 24.93
CA VAL A 406 -14.55 -22.11 25.48
C VAL A 406 -14.25 -23.59 25.32
N CYS A 407 -13.16 -23.92 24.63
CA CYS A 407 -12.69 -25.28 24.46
C CYS A 407 -11.35 -25.47 25.19
N LEU A 408 -11.30 -26.45 26.09
CA LEU A 408 -10.10 -26.85 26.81
C LEU A 408 -9.44 -28.03 26.10
N TRP A 409 -8.12 -27.95 25.96
CA TRP A 409 -7.30 -28.93 25.26
C TRP A 409 -6.28 -29.52 26.23
N VAL A 410 -6.02 -30.82 26.13
CA VAL A 410 -4.97 -31.53 26.88
C VAL A 410 -3.97 -32.07 25.86
N ASP A 411 -2.71 -31.67 25.97
CA ASP A 411 -1.62 -32.06 25.05
C ASP A 411 -2.02 -32.03 23.56
N ASP A 412 -2.62 -30.91 23.16
CA ASP A 412 -3.10 -30.63 21.80
C ASP A 412 -4.25 -31.53 21.29
N GLN A 413 -4.98 -32.20 22.17
CA GLN A 413 -6.27 -32.82 21.87
C GLN A 413 -7.44 -32.08 22.56
N PRO A 414 -8.56 -31.82 21.87
CA PRO A 414 -9.72 -31.18 22.48
C PRO A 414 -10.32 -32.12 23.53
N TRP A 415 -10.51 -31.60 24.74
CA TRP A 415 -11.00 -32.39 25.87
C TRP A 415 -12.46 -32.06 26.19
N VAL A 416 -12.78 -30.79 26.42
CA VAL A 416 -14.13 -30.38 26.81
C VAL A 416 -14.43 -28.96 26.35
N THR A 417 -15.68 -28.73 25.99
CA THR A 417 -16.19 -27.44 25.55
C THR A 417 -17.30 -26.97 26.49
N THR A 418 -17.28 -25.70 26.87
CA THR A 418 -18.29 -25.05 27.72
C THR A 418 -18.56 -23.62 27.23
N LEU A 419 -19.63 -22.99 27.73
CA LEU A 419 -19.91 -21.58 27.48
C LEU A 419 -19.37 -20.71 28.62
N ALA A 420 -18.90 -19.51 28.27
CA ALA A 420 -18.51 -18.48 29.23
C ALA A 420 -19.71 -17.58 29.55
N ASP A 421 -20.71 -18.14 30.24
CA ASP A 421 -22.00 -17.51 30.53
C ASP A 421 -22.25 -17.26 32.04
N GLN A 422 -21.27 -17.54 32.89
CA GLN A 422 -21.37 -17.33 34.33
C GLN A 422 -21.04 -15.89 34.72
N GLU A 423 -21.64 -15.44 35.82
CA GLU A 423 -21.48 -14.07 36.31
C GLU A 423 -20.07 -13.79 36.85
N ARG A 424 -19.48 -12.66 36.43
CA ARG A 424 -18.16 -12.15 36.81
C ARG A 424 -18.17 -10.64 36.97
N ALA A 425 -18.70 -10.19 38.11
CA ALA A 425 -18.78 -8.77 38.46
C ALA A 425 -17.40 -8.09 38.54
N ASP A 426 -16.35 -8.83 38.91
CA ASP A 426 -14.96 -8.37 38.93
C ASP A 426 -14.44 -8.08 37.51
N VAL A 427 -14.72 -8.96 36.54
CA VAL A 427 -14.38 -8.75 35.12
C VAL A 427 -15.17 -7.57 34.57
N ALA A 428 -16.45 -7.47 34.90
CA ALA A 428 -17.31 -6.37 34.49
C ALA A 428 -16.84 -5.00 35.04
N LYS A 429 -16.31 -4.98 36.27
CA LYS A 429 -15.76 -3.76 36.88
C LYS A 429 -14.53 -3.23 36.14
N VAL A 430 -13.72 -4.12 35.57
CA VAL A 430 -12.46 -3.76 34.87
C VAL A 430 -12.69 -3.49 33.39
N PHE A 431 -13.54 -4.30 32.74
CA PHE A 431 -13.69 -4.30 31.28
C PHE A 431 -15.05 -3.82 30.77
N GLY A 432 -15.95 -3.38 31.67
CA GLY A 432 -17.26 -2.81 31.34
C GLY A 432 -18.44 -3.71 31.80
N PRO A 433 -19.58 -3.12 32.19
CA PRO A 433 -20.74 -3.85 32.71
C PRO A 433 -21.30 -4.89 31.73
N GLU A 434 -21.07 -4.70 30.43
CA GLU A 434 -21.46 -5.63 29.38
C GLU A 434 -20.68 -6.95 29.39
N ARG A 435 -19.66 -7.07 30.26
CA ARG A 435 -18.85 -8.28 30.48
C ARG A 435 -19.27 -9.06 31.73
N LEU A 436 -20.46 -8.77 32.27
CA LEU A 436 -20.96 -9.44 33.46
C LEU A 436 -21.09 -10.96 33.29
N TYR A 437 -21.49 -11.46 32.12
CA TYR A 437 -21.62 -12.89 31.85
C TYR A 437 -20.49 -13.38 30.94
N SER A 438 -19.32 -13.58 31.53
CA SER A 438 -18.10 -14.02 30.82
C SER A 438 -17.34 -15.14 31.53
N GLY A 439 -17.84 -15.64 32.67
CA GLY A 439 -17.18 -16.68 33.46
C GLY A 439 -17.48 -18.09 32.96
N PHE A 440 -16.58 -19.02 33.20
CA PHE A 440 -16.82 -20.44 33.00
C PHE A 440 -16.20 -21.28 34.14
N SER A 441 -16.81 -22.44 34.40
CA SER A 441 -16.26 -23.44 35.33
C SER A 441 -16.41 -24.84 34.73
N VAL A 442 -15.33 -25.63 34.78
CA VAL A 442 -15.28 -26.99 34.26
C VAL A 442 -14.80 -27.94 35.35
N SER A 443 -15.47 -29.09 35.49
CA SER A 443 -15.05 -30.18 36.38
C SER A 443 -13.94 -31.01 35.71
N LEU A 444 -12.95 -31.39 36.50
CA LEU A 444 -11.80 -32.15 36.02
C LEU A 444 -11.85 -33.65 36.34
N ALA A 445 -13.01 -34.12 36.80
CA ALA A 445 -13.22 -35.53 37.16
C ALA A 445 -12.89 -36.53 36.03
N ASN A 446 -12.92 -36.09 34.77
CA ASN A 446 -12.62 -36.92 33.58
C ASN A 446 -11.38 -36.42 32.81
N LEU A 447 -10.40 -35.84 33.51
CA LEU A 447 -9.16 -35.41 32.87
C LEU A 447 -8.39 -36.64 32.34
N PRO A 448 -7.92 -36.63 31.07
CA PRO A 448 -7.16 -37.75 30.52
C PRO A 448 -5.89 -38.03 31.34
N ALA A 449 -5.67 -39.29 31.70
CA ALA A 449 -4.50 -39.71 32.47
C ALA A 449 -3.21 -39.51 31.65
N GLY A 450 -2.17 -38.98 32.28
CA GLY A 450 -0.85 -38.78 31.67
C GLY A 450 -0.68 -37.46 30.91
N GLY A 451 -1.69 -36.57 30.95
CA GLY A 451 -1.58 -35.24 30.33
C GLY A 451 -0.53 -34.35 31.00
N GLN A 452 0.26 -33.61 30.21
CA GLN A 452 1.30 -32.71 30.72
C GLN A 452 0.86 -31.24 30.74
N THR A 453 -0.01 -30.82 29.81
CA THR A 453 -0.42 -29.43 29.64
C THR A 453 -1.91 -29.28 29.37
N LEU A 454 -2.48 -28.18 29.86
CA LEU A 454 -3.85 -27.77 29.60
C LEU A 454 -3.88 -26.40 28.91
N THR A 455 -4.51 -26.33 27.73
CA THR A 455 -4.63 -25.11 26.92
C THR A 455 -6.07 -24.64 26.81
N LEU A 456 -6.30 -23.39 27.17
CA LEU A 456 -7.57 -22.67 26.97
C LEU A 456 -7.63 -22.12 25.53
N ARG A 457 -8.65 -22.52 24.78
CA ARG A 457 -8.95 -21.96 23.45
C ARG A 457 -10.37 -21.39 23.38
N VAL A 458 -10.53 -20.30 22.63
CA VAL A 458 -11.85 -19.74 22.28
C VAL A 458 -11.90 -19.64 20.76
N GLY A 459 -12.83 -20.36 20.15
CA GLY A 459 -12.79 -20.66 18.71
C GLY A 459 -11.46 -21.32 18.31
N LYS A 460 -10.76 -20.78 17.32
CA LYS A 460 -9.43 -21.27 16.87
C LYS A 460 -8.25 -20.66 17.62
N THR A 461 -8.49 -19.78 18.60
CA THR A 461 -7.44 -18.99 19.25
C THR A 461 -7.04 -19.60 20.58
N ALA A 462 -5.76 -19.94 20.75
CA ALA A 462 -5.20 -20.24 22.06
C ALA A 462 -5.01 -18.94 22.87
N LEU A 463 -5.53 -18.94 24.10
CA LEU A 463 -5.49 -17.81 25.02
C LEU A 463 -4.42 -18.02 26.11
N LYS A 464 -4.31 -19.22 26.69
CA LYS A 464 -3.34 -19.54 27.75
C LYS A 464 -3.09 -21.05 27.83
N THR A 465 -1.86 -21.46 28.13
CA THR A 465 -1.47 -22.85 28.36
C THR A 465 -0.80 -22.95 29.73
N ILE A 466 -1.17 -23.96 30.52
CA ILE A 466 -0.58 -24.23 31.84
C ILE A 466 -0.10 -25.68 31.93
N PRO A 467 0.99 -25.99 32.65
CA PRO A 467 1.37 -27.35 32.96
C PRO A 467 0.43 -27.95 34.02
N LEU A 468 0.09 -29.23 33.88
CA LEU A 468 -0.75 -29.96 34.83
C LEU A 468 0.00 -30.36 36.13
N SER A 469 1.32 -30.17 36.17
CA SER A 469 2.18 -30.42 37.35
C SER A 469 2.36 -29.21 38.28
N ALA A 470 1.79 -28.05 37.94
CA ALA A 470 1.90 -26.87 38.80
C ALA A 470 0.80 -26.88 39.87
N GLU A 471 1.18 -27.19 41.11
CA GLU A 471 0.37 -26.88 42.29
C GLU A 471 0.09 -25.36 42.38
N ALA A 472 -1.10 -25.03 42.87
CA ALA A 472 -1.68 -23.70 42.88
C ALA A 472 -0.77 -22.62 43.52
N SER A 473 -0.62 -21.49 42.83
CA SER A 473 -0.28 -20.18 43.42
C SER A 473 -1.37 -19.19 43.07
#